data_AF-A0A2H9MDI5-F1
#
_entry.id   AF-A0A2H9MDI5-F1
#
_cell.length_a   1.000
_cell.length_b   1.000
_cell.length_c   1.000
_cell.angle_alpha   90.00
_cell.angle_beta   90.00
_cell.angle_gamma   90.00
#
_symmetry.space_group_name_H-M   'P 1'
#
loop_
_entity.id
_entity.type
_entity.pdbx_description
1 polymer ?
#
loop_
_entity_poly.entity_id
_entity_poly.type
_entity_poly.pdbx_seq_one_letter_code
_entity_poly.pdbx_strand_id
1 'polypeptide(L)'
;MIATPRNSKSSEVKDLSNITLPLHDLPKAYLTKEKVIEDSVNLSKRHLSHGQIPQNPQCILITYGEYVKLFETSFASLEIPNDKLFYLVTVDVVRELEERETFSPSAERSDHKEQFVTHQDFYLIDPESGDIVGFGGNVVKWILPKQR
;
A
#
# COMPACT_ATOMS: atom_id res chain seq x y z
N MET A 1 34.37 9.37 -20.10
CA MET A 1 33.17 9.49 -19.24
C MET A 1 32.59 8.10 -19.11
N ILE A 2 32.62 7.53 -17.90
CA ILE A 2 32.01 6.23 -17.64
C ILE A 2 30.53 6.53 -17.37
N ALA A 3 29.66 6.11 -18.28
CA ALA A 3 28.22 6.13 -18.04
C ALA A 3 27.94 5.09 -16.94
N THR A 4 27.74 5.56 -15.72
CA THR A 4 27.22 4.70 -14.64
C THR A 4 25.85 4.21 -15.09
N PRO A 5 25.59 2.90 -15.15
CA PRO A 5 24.24 2.42 -15.39
C PRO A 5 23.37 2.95 -14.24
N ARG A 6 22.37 3.77 -14.56
CA ARG A 6 21.25 4.02 -13.65
C ARG A 6 20.54 2.68 -13.50
N ASN A 7 20.91 1.91 -12.49
CA ASN A 7 20.08 0.80 -12.02
C ASN A 7 18.73 1.43 -11.66
N SER A 8 17.71 1.24 -12.51
CA SER A 8 16.35 1.48 -12.09
C SER A 8 16.13 0.58 -10.88
N LYS A 9 15.86 1.15 -9.72
CA LYS A 9 15.49 0.39 -8.52
C LYS A 9 14.08 -0.23 -8.65
N SER A 10 13.68 -0.64 -9.85
CA SER A 10 12.31 -1.06 -10.20
C SER A 10 12.03 -2.54 -9.91
N SER A 11 12.71 -3.11 -8.90
CA SER A 11 12.54 -4.53 -8.53
C SER A 11 12.80 -4.79 -7.05
N GLU A 12 12.88 -3.75 -6.23
CA GLU A 12 13.11 -3.91 -4.80
C GLU A 12 11.87 -4.51 -4.15
N VAL A 13 12.08 -5.60 -3.41
CA VAL A 13 11.05 -6.29 -2.62
C VAL A 13 11.40 -6.10 -1.16
N LYS A 14 10.51 -5.49 -0.39
CA LYS A 14 10.62 -5.41 1.07
C LYS A 14 9.85 -6.59 1.66
N ASP A 15 10.59 -7.63 2.02
CA ASP A 15 10.01 -8.83 2.62
C ASP A 15 9.90 -8.69 4.14
N LEU A 16 8.66 -8.58 4.64
CA LEU A 16 8.35 -8.50 6.07
C LEU A 16 7.78 -9.82 6.60
N SER A 17 7.78 -10.90 5.81
CA SER A 17 7.16 -12.19 6.18
C SER A 17 7.86 -12.92 7.35
N ASN A 18 9.06 -12.46 7.72
CA ASN A 18 9.79 -12.91 8.91
C ASN A 18 9.30 -12.22 10.20
N ILE A 19 8.52 -11.15 10.09
CA ILE A 19 7.87 -10.48 11.20
C ILE A 19 6.53 -11.20 11.47
N THR A 20 6.25 -11.45 12.74
CA THR A 20 4.97 -11.99 13.19
C THR A 20 4.23 -10.92 13.97
N LEU A 21 3.02 -10.59 13.52
CA LEU A 21 2.11 -9.69 14.21
C LEU A 21 1.08 -10.50 15.01
N PRO A 22 0.58 -9.95 16.12
CA PRO A 22 -0.48 -10.59 16.88
C PRO A 22 -1.74 -10.77 16.03
N LEU A 23 -2.45 -11.86 16.27
CA LEU A 23 -3.83 -12.00 15.79
C LEU A 23 -4.74 -11.02 16.54
N HIS A 24 -5.61 -10.35 15.79
CA HIS A 24 -6.64 -9.48 16.35
C HIS A 24 -8.01 -10.00 15.91
N ASP A 25 -8.95 -10.00 16.85
CA ASP A 25 -10.36 -10.28 16.57
C ASP A 25 -11.11 -8.97 16.40
N LEU A 26 -12.05 -8.94 15.44
CA LEU A 26 -12.95 -7.81 15.24
C LEU A 26 -14.37 -8.16 15.68
N PRO A 27 -15.16 -7.15 16.10
CA PRO A 27 -16.59 -7.32 16.31
C PRO A 27 -17.31 -7.86 15.07
N LYS A 28 -18.35 -8.68 15.26
CA LYS A 28 -19.11 -9.31 14.16
C LYS A 28 -19.76 -8.33 13.17
N ALA A 29 -19.99 -7.09 13.58
CA ALA A 29 -20.60 -6.07 12.73
C ALA A 29 -19.60 -5.42 11.75
N TYR A 30 -18.29 -5.66 11.94
CA TYR A 30 -17.25 -5.03 11.14
C TYR A 30 -17.04 -5.78 9.83
N LEU A 31 -16.41 -5.11 8.87
CA LEU A 31 -16.08 -5.73 7.58
C LEU A 31 -15.15 -6.93 7.77
N THR A 32 -15.37 -7.96 6.96
CA THR A 32 -14.50 -9.14 6.96
C THR A 32 -13.28 -8.92 6.09
N LYS A 33 -12.24 -9.71 6.37
CA LYS A 33 -10.99 -9.72 5.59
C LYS A 33 -11.25 -10.00 4.11
N GLU A 34 -12.13 -10.93 3.81
CA GLU A 34 -12.50 -11.32 2.44
C GLU A 34 -13.16 -10.15 1.70
N LYS A 35 -14.07 -9.44 2.37
CA LYS A 35 -14.77 -8.30 1.76
C LYS A 35 -13.81 -7.17 1.44
N VAL A 36 -12.93 -6.87 2.37
CA VAL A 36 -11.92 -5.81 2.22
C VAL A 36 -10.92 -6.14 1.11
N ILE A 37 -10.53 -7.41 0.95
CA ILE A 37 -9.72 -7.86 -0.20
C ILE A 37 -10.48 -7.65 -1.52
N GLU A 38 -11.73 -8.09 -1.60
CA GLU A 38 -12.56 -7.96 -2.81
C GLU A 38 -12.65 -6.50 -3.26
N ASP A 39 -12.99 -5.60 -2.34
CA ASP A 39 -13.16 -4.18 -2.62
C ASP A 39 -11.84 -3.54 -3.06
N SER A 40 -10.73 -3.87 -2.41
CA SER A 40 -9.39 -3.37 -2.77
C SER A 40 -8.93 -3.84 -4.15
N VAL A 41 -9.22 -5.10 -4.50
CA VAL A 41 -8.93 -5.63 -5.84
C VAL A 41 -9.79 -4.92 -6.89
N ASN A 42 -11.07 -4.68 -6.60
CA ASN A 42 -11.96 -3.96 -7.51
C ASN A 42 -11.55 -2.49 -7.69
N LEU A 43 -11.07 -1.83 -6.64
CA LEU A 43 -10.48 -0.50 -6.72
C LEU A 43 -9.21 -0.51 -7.58
N SER A 44 -8.35 -1.50 -7.40
CA SER A 44 -7.11 -1.66 -8.18
C SER A 44 -7.38 -1.94 -9.66
N LYS A 45 -8.56 -2.48 -10.01
CA LYS A 45 -8.99 -2.61 -11.42
C LYS A 45 -9.32 -1.27 -12.08
N ARG A 46 -9.57 -0.22 -11.30
CA ARG A 46 -9.81 1.11 -11.84
C ARG A 46 -8.48 1.64 -12.40
N HIS A 47 -8.55 2.30 -13.56
CA HIS A 47 -7.39 2.90 -14.22
C HIS A 47 -6.27 1.90 -14.59
N LEU A 48 -6.64 0.68 -15.01
CA LEU A 48 -5.69 -0.26 -15.59
C LEU A 48 -5.52 0.01 -17.08
N SER A 49 -4.28 0.02 -17.56
CA SER A 49 -3.98 -0.05 -18.99
C SER A 49 -4.36 -1.43 -19.54
N HIS A 50 -4.50 -1.55 -20.86
CA HIS A 50 -4.90 -2.80 -21.51
C HIS A 50 -3.97 -3.97 -21.14
N GLY A 51 -4.54 -5.07 -20.65
CA GLY A 51 -3.81 -6.29 -20.30
C GLY A 51 -3.22 -6.36 -18.88
N GLN A 52 -3.33 -5.29 -18.08
CA GLN A 52 -2.96 -5.35 -16.67
C GLN A 52 -4.05 -6.07 -15.86
N ILE A 53 -3.64 -6.88 -14.88
CA ILE A 53 -4.54 -7.63 -13.99
C ILE A 53 -3.98 -7.55 -12.57
N PRO A 54 -4.77 -7.11 -11.57
CA PRO A 54 -4.31 -7.09 -10.18
C PRO A 54 -4.14 -8.50 -9.65
N GLN A 55 -3.04 -8.75 -8.93
CA GLN A 55 -2.65 -10.09 -8.48
C GLN A 55 -2.18 -10.08 -7.02
N ASN A 56 -2.08 -11.28 -6.45
CA ASN A 56 -1.53 -11.54 -5.11
C ASN A 56 -2.01 -10.56 -4.02
N PRO A 57 -3.34 -10.39 -3.83
CA PRO A 57 -3.82 -9.56 -2.74
C PRO A 57 -3.34 -10.15 -1.41
N GLN A 58 -2.67 -9.32 -0.61
CA GLN A 58 -2.32 -9.63 0.76
C GLN A 58 -3.12 -8.70 1.67
N CYS A 59 -3.56 -9.21 2.81
CA CYS A 59 -4.30 -8.44 3.79
C CYS A 59 -3.89 -8.85 5.19
N ILE A 60 -3.67 -7.87 6.06
CA ILE A 60 -3.43 -8.05 7.49
C ILE A 60 -4.30 -7.08 8.27
N LEU A 61 -4.65 -7.48 9.49
CA LEU A 61 -5.22 -6.58 10.49
C LEU A 61 -4.08 -6.07 11.37
N ILE A 62 -3.89 -4.76 11.45
CA ILE A 62 -2.73 -4.13 12.07
C ILE A 62 -3.15 -2.92 12.89
N THR A 63 -2.47 -2.67 14.01
CA THR A 63 -2.65 -1.42 14.77
C THR A 63 -2.01 -0.25 14.02
N TYR A 64 -2.55 0.95 14.18
CA TYR A 64 -1.99 2.14 13.54
C TYR A 64 -0.52 2.37 13.94
N GLY A 65 -0.18 2.14 15.20
CA GLY A 65 1.18 2.27 15.71
C GLY A 65 2.17 1.29 15.08
N GLU A 66 1.76 0.05 14.80
CA GLU A 66 2.59 -0.92 14.07
C GLU A 66 2.73 -0.56 12.59
N TYR A 67 1.65 -0.08 11.98
CA TYR A 67 1.68 0.40 10.60
C TYR A 67 2.71 1.53 10.42
N VAL A 68 2.67 2.56 11.26
CA VAL A 68 3.62 3.68 11.20
C VAL A 68 5.07 3.21 11.39
N LYS A 69 5.30 2.26 12.32
CA LYS A 69 6.65 1.71 12.58
C LYS A 69 7.24 0.92 11.41
N LEU A 70 6.43 0.10 10.73
CA LEU A 70 6.93 -0.84 9.71
C LEU A 70 7.04 -0.21 8.31
N PHE A 71 6.17 0.75 8.02
CA PHE A 71 6.01 1.29 6.67
C PHE A 71 6.46 2.75 6.53
N GLU A 72 7.07 3.34 7.58
CA GLU A 72 7.70 4.69 7.60
C GLU A 72 6.91 5.71 6.77
N THR A 73 5.64 5.91 7.12
CA THR A 73 4.79 6.82 6.36
C THR A 73 5.09 8.26 6.73
N SER A 74 5.60 9.04 5.77
CA SER A 74 5.79 10.50 5.88
C SER A 74 4.49 11.27 6.16
N PHE A 75 3.35 10.58 6.17
CA PHE A 75 1.99 11.10 6.31
C PHE A 75 1.25 10.47 7.50
N ALA A 76 1.96 10.06 8.55
CA ALA A 76 1.30 9.61 9.77
C ALA A 76 0.42 10.73 10.35
N SER A 77 -0.88 10.48 10.45
CA SER A 77 -1.83 11.35 11.12
C SER A 77 -1.65 11.22 12.62
N LEU A 78 -1.34 12.34 13.29
CA LEU A 78 -1.21 12.41 14.74
C LEU A 78 -2.56 12.26 15.47
N GLU A 79 -3.68 12.30 14.75
CA GLU A 79 -5.03 12.22 15.31
C GLU A 79 -5.53 10.78 15.45
N ILE A 80 -4.92 9.83 14.75
CA ILE A 80 -5.34 8.43 14.79
C ILE A 80 -4.69 7.75 16.01
N PRO A 81 -5.48 7.16 16.94
CA PRO A 81 -4.94 6.43 18.08
C PRO A 81 -4.06 5.26 17.64
N ASN A 82 -2.91 5.09 18.29
CA ASN A 82 -1.94 4.04 17.94
C ASN A 82 -2.50 2.62 18.05
N ASP A 83 -3.46 2.40 18.94
CA ASP A 83 -4.12 1.12 19.19
C ASP A 83 -5.31 0.87 18.27
N LYS A 84 -5.73 1.85 17.46
CA LYS A 84 -6.81 1.67 16.48
C LYS A 84 -6.39 0.66 15.41
N LEU A 85 -7.28 -0.28 15.13
CA LEU A 85 -7.06 -1.36 14.15
C LEU A 85 -7.50 -0.94 12.75
N PHE A 86 -6.72 -1.35 11.76
CA PHE A 86 -7.00 -1.17 10.34
C PHE A 86 -6.67 -2.43 9.56
N TYR A 87 -7.42 -2.64 8.48
CA TYR A 87 -6.97 -3.56 7.44
C TYR A 87 -5.94 -2.86 6.56
N LEU A 88 -4.74 -3.43 6.46
CA LEU A 88 -3.77 -3.07 5.43
C LEU A 88 -3.86 -4.09 4.31
N VAL A 89 -4.28 -3.64 3.14
CA VAL A 89 -4.34 -4.45 1.92
C VAL A 89 -3.29 -3.98 0.94
N THR A 90 -2.57 -4.91 0.34
CA THR A 90 -1.68 -4.64 -0.79
C THR A 90 -2.07 -5.50 -1.97
N VAL A 91 -2.09 -4.93 -3.17
CA VAL A 91 -2.45 -5.63 -4.40
C VAL A 91 -1.36 -5.38 -5.43
N ASP A 92 -0.77 -6.43 -5.98
CA ASP A 92 0.25 -6.28 -7.00
C ASP A 92 -0.40 -5.78 -8.30
N VAL A 93 0.08 -4.64 -8.77
CA VAL A 93 -0.36 -4.01 -10.01
C VAL A 93 0.72 -3.05 -10.47
N VAL A 94 1.17 -3.23 -11.71
CA VAL A 94 2.18 -2.34 -12.32
C VAL A 94 1.45 -1.15 -12.92
N ARG A 95 1.83 0.07 -12.53
CA ARG A 95 1.31 1.33 -13.07
C ARG A 95 2.45 2.25 -13.47
N GLU A 96 2.34 2.87 -14.63
CA GLU A 96 3.24 3.91 -15.10
C GLU A 96 2.65 5.27 -14.72
N LEU A 97 3.42 6.15 -14.06
CA LEU A 97 2.88 7.38 -13.45
C LEU A 97 2.40 8.47 -14.42
N GLU A 98 2.38 8.22 -15.74
CA GLU A 98 1.58 9.08 -16.64
C GLU A 98 0.07 8.98 -16.33
N GLU A 99 -0.37 7.90 -15.65
CA GLU A 99 -1.77 7.62 -15.32
C GLU A 99 -2.20 8.07 -13.90
N ARG A 100 -1.34 8.72 -13.09
CA ARG A 100 -1.70 9.25 -11.76
C ARG A 100 -1.26 10.71 -11.59
N GLU A 101 -2.21 11.59 -11.31
CA GLU A 101 -1.95 12.85 -10.60
C GLU A 101 -1.31 12.50 -9.25
N THR A 102 -0.03 12.82 -9.09
CA THR A 102 0.68 12.66 -7.83
C THR A 102 0.31 13.83 -6.91
N PHE A 103 -0.52 13.58 -5.91
CA PHE A 103 -0.56 14.44 -4.73
C PHE A 103 0.58 14.04 -3.80
N SER A 104 1.76 14.61 -4.02
CA SER A 104 2.79 14.77 -2.98
C SER A 104 2.88 16.25 -2.64
N PRO A 105 2.56 16.70 -1.41
CA PRO A 105 2.61 18.12 -1.05
C PRO A 105 4.03 18.64 -0.74
N SER A 106 5.07 17.84 -0.96
CA SER A 106 6.44 18.20 -0.58
C SER A 106 7.49 17.61 -1.54
N ALA A 107 7.41 17.99 -2.80
CA ALA A 107 8.57 18.01 -3.67
C ALA A 107 8.54 19.34 -4.41
N GLU A 108 9.60 20.12 -4.23
CA GLU A 108 9.88 21.29 -5.06
C GLU A 108 9.64 20.93 -6.53
N ARG A 109 8.96 21.82 -7.25
CA ARG A 109 8.67 21.68 -8.69
C ARG A 109 9.99 21.60 -9.46
N SER A 110 10.58 20.41 -9.55
CA SER A 110 11.64 20.13 -10.50
C SER A 110 10.98 19.79 -11.84
N ASP A 111 11.32 20.53 -12.90
CA ASP A 111 10.85 20.35 -14.29
C ASP A 111 11.28 19.01 -14.95
N HIS A 112 11.66 18.02 -14.15
CA HIS A 112 11.95 16.67 -14.59
C HIS A 112 10.75 15.78 -14.26
N LYS A 113 9.95 15.47 -15.29
CA LYS A 113 8.97 14.37 -15.24
C LYS A 113 9.75 13.05 -15.12
N GLU A 114 10.20 12.70 -13.92
CA GLU A 114 10.71 11.36 -13.69
C GLU A 114 9.53 10.39 -13.77
N GLN A 115 9.51 9.57 -14.82
CA GLN A 115 8.58 8.46 -14.95
C GLN A 115 8.96 7.41 -13.90
N PHE A 116 8.12 7.25 -12.88
CA PHE A 116 8.25 6.17 -11.92
C PHE A 116 7.21 5.09 -12.21
N VAL A 117 7.57 3.84 -11.95
CA VAL A 117 6.67 2.70 -12.04
C VAL A 117 6.34 2.26 -10.63
N THR A 118 5.06 2.22 -10.28
CA THR A 118 4.61 1.55 -9.04
C THR A 118 4.26 0.11 -9.36
N HIS A 119 4.57 -0.80 -8.46
CA HIS A 119 4.37 -2.25 -8.65
C HIS A 119 3.29 -2.84 -7.76
N GLN A 120 2.75 -2.04 -6.83
CA GLN A 120 1.78 -2.49 -5.86
C GLN A 120 0.91 -1.32 -5.40
N ASP A 121 -0.41 -1.48 -5.42
CA ASP A 121 -1.31 -0.56 -4.73
C ASP A 121 -1.44 -0.98 -3.25
N PHE A 122 -1.65 0.00 -2.37
CA PHE A 122 -1.99 -0.25 -0.97
C PHE A 122 -3.22 0.53 -0.55
N TYR A 123 -3.94 -0.03 0.42
CA TYR A 123 -5.13 0.57 1.05
C TYR A 123 -5.09 0.30 2.56
N LEU A 124 -5.29 1.34 3.34
CA LEU A 124 -5.49 1.29 4.78
C LEU A 124 -6.96 1.58 5.05
N ILE A 125 -7.68 0.58 5.54
CA ILE A 125 -9.15 0.58 5.58
C ILE A 125 -9.61 0.44 7.04
N ASP A 126 -10.51 1.33 7.44
CA ASP A 126 -11.18 1.24 8.74
C ASP A 126 -12.18 0.06 8.71
N PRO A 127 -12.02 -0.96 9.56
CA PRO A 127 -12.91 -2.12 9.57
C PRO A 127 -14.34 -1.79 10.02
N GLU A 128 -14.54 -0.70 10.76
CA GLU A 128 -15.85 -0.29 11.29
C GLU A 128 -16.69 0.39 10.22
N SER A 129 -16.14 1.41 9.55
CA SER A 129 -16.87 2.19 8.55
C SER A 129 -16.68 1.70 7.11
N GLY A 130 -15.58 0.99 6.85
CA GLY A 130 -15.15 0.65 5.49
C GLY A 130 -14.44 1.78 4.75
N ASP A 131 -14.18 2.90 5.42
CA ASP A 131 -13.51 4.03 4.80
C ASP A 131 -12.03 3.76 4.55
N ILE A 132 -11.53 4.24 3.41
CA ILE A 132 -10.11 4.21 3.08
C ILE A 132 -9.46 5.45 3.69
N VAL A 133 -8.69 5.26 4.76
CA VAL A 133 -8.00 6.33 5.47
C VAL A 133 -6.59 6.59 4.91
N GLY A 134 -6.07 5.69 4.08
CA GLY A 134 -4.82 5.88 3.36
C GLY A 134 -4.75 4.98 2.12
N PHE A 135 -4.21 5.50 1.03
CA PHE A 135 -4.03 4.73 -0.21
C PHE A 135 -2.89 5.29 -1.05
N GLY A 136 -2.37 4.48 -1.97
CA GLY A 136 -1.34 4.91 -2.91
C GLY A 136 -0.73 3.76 -3.68
N GLY A 137 0.32 4.07 -4.44
CA GLY A 137 1.13 3.09 -5.17
C GLY A 137 2.55 3.07 -4.62
N ASN A 138 3.09 1.88 -4.44
CA ASN A 138 4.46 1.66 -3.99
C ASN A 138 5.38 1.31 -5.15
N VAL A 139 6.54 1.97 -5.21
CA VAL A 139 7.64 1.61 -6.12
C VAL A 139 8.34 0.32 -5.67
N VAL A 140 8.26 0.01 -4.37
CA VAL A 140 8.80 -1.23 -3.78
C VAL A 140 7.65 -2.17 -3.49
N LYS A 141 7.76 -3.45 -3.87
CA LYS A 141 6.73 -4.44 -3.53
C LYS A 141 6.89 -4.90 -2.09
N TRP A 142 5.83 -4.85 -1.30
CA TRP A 142 5.82 -5.38 0.06
C TRP A 142 5.30 -6.82 0.10
N ILE A 143 5.98 -7.66 0.87
CA ILE A 143 5.44 -8.93 1.35
C ILE A 143 5.07 -8.71 2.81
N LEU A 144 3.78 -8.82 3.14
CA LEU A 144 3.26 -8.43 4.44
C LEU A 144 3.68 -9.43 5.54
N PRO A 145 3.78 -8.99 6.81
CA PRO A 145 3.99 -9.86 7.96
C PRO A 145 2.95 -10.98 8.07
N LYS A 146 3.33 -12.05 8.78
CA LYS A 146 2.39 -13.13 9.13
C LYS A 146 1.60 -12.75 10.37
N GLN A 147 0.36 -13.19 10.45
CA GLN A 147 -0.46 -13.08 11.68
C GLN A 147 -0.54 -14.47 12.32
N ARG A 148 -0.21 -14.58 13.61
CA ARG A 148 -0.27 -15.83 14.38
C ARG A 148 -0.73 -15.56 15.81
#